data_AF-A0A0N5BPY5-F1
#
_entry.id   AF-A0A0N5BPY5-F1
#
_cell.length_a   1.000
_cell.length_b   1.000
_cell.length_c   1.000
_cell.angle_alpha   90.00
_cell.angle_beta   90.00
_cell.angle_gamma   90.00
#
_symmetry.space_group_name_H-M   'P 1'
#
loop_
_entity.id
_entity.type
_entity.pdbx_description
1 polymer ?
#
loop_
_entity_poly.entity_id
_entity_poly.type
_entity_poly.pdbx_seq_one_letter_code
_entity_poly.pdbx_strand_id
1 'polypeptide(L)'
;MPQYVYSDSWYDPYENYFSVNSNYLSEPSYSKNFPLSLNYGYLGSTISHEILYAFDSKNFKLILEADNKNYFNVTQVSIEKYKEKSNCFVNQYDMQKESITNRNINGSLTLNENIADNGGHKLVHTANMKYLNTTHDKYEGISIFEKFTEEQLFFISVGRSFYEYTSKDNLETIMDMDMYYLS
;
A
#
# COMPACT_ATOMS: atom_id res chain seq x y z
N MET A 1 -4.85 -11.64 30.76
CA MET A 1 -5.36 -10.72 29.73
C MET A 1 -5.15 -11.41 28.38
N PRO A 2 -6.16 -11.58 27.53
CA PRO A 2 -5.90 -12.08 26.19
C PRO A 2 -5.11 -10.99 25.46
N GLN A 3 -3.92 -11.34 24.99
CA GLN A 3 -3.11 -10.51 24.12
C GLN A 3 -3.85 -10.45 22.78
N TYR A 4 -4.55 -9.35 22.52
CA TYR A 4 -5.08 -9.08 21.18
C TYR A 4 -3.86 -9.03 20.25
N VAL A 5 -3.71 -10.05 19.40
CA VAL A 5 -2.69 -10.04 18.35
C VAL A 5 -3.24 -9.11 17.27
N TYR A 6 -2.73 -7.88 17.25
CA TYR A 6 -3.09 -6.89 16.25
C TYR A 6 -2.77 -7.45 14.85
N SER A 7 -3.73 -7.33 13.94
CA SER A 7 -3.49 -7.60 12.52
C SER A 7 -2.81 -6.38 11.94
N ASP A 8 -1.48 -6.39 11.95
CA ASP A 8 -0.67 -5.22 11.63
C ASP A 8 0.57 -5.60 10.79
N SER A 9 1.06 -4.63 10.03
CA SER A 9 2.32 -4.68 9.29
C SER A 9 3.07 -3.36 9.49
N TRP A 10 4.40 -3.42 9.49
CA TRP A 10 5.21 -2.22 9.61
C TRP A 10 6.59 -2.39 8.98
N TYR A 11 7.20 -1.26 8.65
CA TYR A 11 8.56 -1.13 8.18
C TYR A 11 9.44 -0.42 9.22
N ASP A 12 10.59 -1.01 9.53
CA ASP A 12 11.64 -0.39 10.35
C ASP A 12 12.72 0.22 9.43
N PRO A 13 12.84 1.56 9.36
CA PRO A 13 13.78 2.22 8.47
C PRO A 13 15.24 2.16 8.94
N TYR A 14 15.49 1.88 10.23
CA TYR A 14 16.86 1.84 10.77
C TYR A 14 17.49 0.47 10.58
N GLU A 15 16.70 -0.57 10.74
CA GLU A 15 17.12 -1.97 10.56
C GLU A 15 16.81 -2.49 9.14
N ASN A 16 16.05 -1.74 8.34
CA ASN A 16 15.68 -2.05 6.96
C ASN A 16 15.01 -3.44 6.81
N TYR A 17 13.97 -3.67 7.61
CA TYR A 17 13.11 -4.84 7.48
C TYR A 17 11.65 -4.44 7.59
N PHE A 18 10.77 -5.24 7.00
CA PHE A 18 9.34 -5.16 7.25
C PHE A 18 8.88 -6.42 8.00
N SER A 19 7.78 -6.29 8.72
CA SER A 19 7.11 -7.41 9.38
C SER A 19 5.64 -7.44 9.03
N VAL A 20 5.10 -8.65 8.89
CA VAL A 20 3.68 -8.90 8.73
C VAL A 20 3.29 -9.92 9.78
N ASN A 21 2.34 -9.58 10.65
CA ASN A 21 1.89 -10.50 11.69
C ASN A 21 1.21 -11.74 11.08
N SER A 22 1.30 -12.88 11.76
CA SER A 22 0.71 -14.14 11.27
C SER A 22 -0.81 -14.06 11.08
N ASN A 23 -1.50 -13.18 11.81
CA ASN A 23 -2.93 -12.94 11.64
C ASN A 23 -3.29 -12.32 10.29
N TYR A 24 -2.36 -11.56 9.69
CA TYR A 24 -2.51 -11.04 8.34
C TYR A 24 -2.46 -12.15 7.27
N LEU A 25 -2.00 -13.35 7.63
CA LEU A 25 -1.98 -14.54 6.76
C LEU A 25 -3.28 -15.35 6.87
N SER A 26 -4.39 -14.68 7.16
CA SER A 26 -5.73 -15.26 7.24
C SER A 26 -6.72 -14.45 6.43
N GLU A 27 -7.92 -15.00 6.20
CA GLU A 27 -8.98 -14.29 5.49
C GLU A 27 -9.39 -13.04 6.28
N PRO A 28 -9.56 -11.87 5.63
CA PRO A 28 -9.71 -11.65 4.18
C PRO A 28 -8.42 -11.55 3.36
N SER A 29 -7.27 -11.37 4.00
CA SER A 29 -6.01 -11.00 3.34
C SER A 29 -5.36 -12.14 2.56
N TYR A 30 -5.45 -13.36 3.09
CA TYR A 30 -4.88 -14.54 2.45
C TYR A 30 -5.74 -15.79 2.65
N SER A 31 -5.88 -16.56 1.58
CA SER A 31 -6.38 -17.94 1.65
C SER A 31 -5.74 -18.79 0.57
N LYS A 32 -5.35 -20.02 0.92
CA LYS A 32 -4.91 -21.01 -0.07
C LYS A 32 -6.02 -21.41 -1.05
N ASN A 33 -7.28 -21.14 -0.70
CA ASN A 33 -8.45 -21.46 -1.51
C ASN A 33 -8.86 -20.30 -2.43
N PHE A 34 -8.20 -19.15 -2.36
CA PHE A 34 -8.49 -18.01 -3.24
C PHE A 34 -7.75 -18.11 -4.57
N PRO A 35 -8.31 -17.54 -5.66
CA PRO A 35 -7.51 -17.20 -6.84
C PRO A 35 -6.31 -16.40 -6.40
N LEU A 36 -5.15 -16.66 -7.01
CA LEU A 36 -3.92 -16.02 -6.56
C LEU A 36 -3.99 -14.49 -6.69
N SER A 37 -4.73 -13.98 -7.69
CA SER A 37 -5.00 -12.55 -7.83
C SER A 37 -5.64 -11.90 -6.59
N LEU A 38 -6.48 -12.62 -5.84
CA LEU A 38 -7.02 -12.09 -4.58
C LEU A 38 -5.92 -11.96 -3.52
N ASN A 39 -5.05 -12.97 -3.38
CA ASN A 39 -3.92 -12.94 -2.45
C ASN A 39 -2.91 -11.84 -2.84
N TYR A 40 -2.65 -11.64 -4.13
CA TYR A 40 -1.82 -10.53 -4.60
C TYR A 40 -2.45 -9.18 -4.31
N GLY A 41 -3.76 -9.03 -4.52
CA GLY A 41 -4.44 -7.76 -4.33
C GLY A 41 -4.56 -7.33 -2.86
N TYR A 42 -4.61 -8.25 -1.90
CA TYR A 42 -4.65 -7.90 -0.47
C TYR A 42 -3.27 -8.06 0.17
N LEU A 43 -2.87 -9.29 0.54
CA LEU A 43 -1.58 -9.54 1.20
C LEU A 43 -0.40 -8.99 0.39
N GLY A 44 -0.43 -9.18 -0.94
CA GLY A 44 0.62 -8.68 -1.80
C GLY A 44 0.73 -7.15 -1.80
N SER A 45 -0.41 -6.43 -1.75
CA SER A 45 -0.44 -4.97 -1.62
C SER A 45 0.09 -4.52 -0.27
N THR A 46 -0.26 -5.21 0.82
CA THR A 46 0.31 -4.94 2.15
C THR A 46 1.84 -5.11 2.14
N ILE A 47 2.34 -6.21 1.57
CA ILE A 47 3.80 -6.43 1.49
C ILE A 47 4.48 -5.36 0.63
N SER A 48 3.90 -4.99 -0.52
CA SER A 48 4.50 -3.98 -1.39
C SER A 48 4.42 -2.57 -0.80
N HIS A 49 3.40 -2.26 -0.01
CA HIS A 49 3.28 -1.05 0.80
C HIS A 49 4.45 -0.93 1.78
N GLU A 50 4.71 -1.98 2.56
CA GLU A 50 5.82 -1.97 3.52
C GLU A 50 7.19 -1.85 2.85
N ILE A 51 7.38 -2.50 1.69
CA ILE A 51 8.61 -2.35 0.90
C ILE A 51 8.77 -0.90 0.43
N LEU A 52 7.66 -0.23 0.07
CA LEU A 52 7.70 1.13 -0.46
C LEU A 52 7.93 2.19 0.61
N TYR A 53 7.65 1.91 1.89
CA TYR A 53 8.09 2.80 2.97
C TYR A 53 9.60 3.03 2.95
N ALA A 54 10.41 2.06 2.53
CA ALA A 54 11.85 2.25 2.36
C ALA A 54 12.21 3.39 1.39
N PHE A 55 11.28 3.77 0.50
CA PHE A 55 11.44 4.76 -0.55
C PHE A 55 10.45 5.93 -0.45
N ASP A 56 9.71 6.04 0.65
CA ASP A 56 8.78 7.14 0.92
C ASP A 56 9.50 8.48 1.13
N SER A 57 8.75 9.57 1.30
CA SER A 57 9.35 10.92 1.35
C SER A 57 10.20 11.14 2.60
N LYS A 58 9.89 10.44 3.70
CA LYS A 58 10.64 10.50 4.96
C LYS A 58 11.96 9.74 4.86
N ASN A 59 11.91 8.51 4.35
CA ASN A 59 13.04 7.60 4.26
C ASN A 59 13.93 7.89 3.04
N PHE A 60 13.42 8.61 2.03
CA PHE A 60 14.27 9.15 0.97
C PHE A 60 15.41 10.02 1.52
N LYS A 61 15.20 10.72 2.64
CA LYS A 61 16.28 11.45 3.32
C LYS A 61 17.39 10.51 3.81
N LEU A 62 17.04 9.35 4.38
CA LEU A 62 18.01 8.34 4.81
C LEU A 62 18.77 7.77 3.62
N ILE A 63 18.11 7.59 2.47
CA ILE A 63 18.77 7.20 1.22
C ILE A 63 19.81 8.26 0.82
N LEU A 64 19.46 9.54 0.84
CA LEU A 64 20.40 10.63 0.52
C LEU A 64 21.57 10.70 1.52
N GLU A 65 21.32 10.50 2.81
CA GLU A 65 22.36 10.46 3.84
C GLU A 65 23.31 9.27 3.65
N ALA A 66 22.78 8.10 3.28
CA ALA A 66 23.58 6.94 2.92
C ALA A 66 24.34 7.15 1.60
N ASP A 67 23.75 7.86 0.64
CA ASP A 67 24.40 8.14 -0.65
C ASP A 67 25.52 9.18 -0.54
N ASN A 68 25.57 10.00 0.50
CA ASN A 68 26.78 10.77 0.84
C ASN A 68 28.01 9.86 1.10
N LYS A 69 27.79 8.56 1.34
CA LYS A 69 28.82 7.52 1.42
C LYS A 69 28.95 6.71 0.12
N ASN A 70 28.33 7.15 -0.97
CA ASN A 70 28.28 6.56 -2.31
C ASN A 70 27.75 5.12 -2.37
N TYR A 71 26.72 4.78 -1.57
CA TYR A 71 26.11 3.45 -1.60
C TYR A 71 25.10 3.24 -2.72
N PHE A 72 24.37 4.29 -3.16
CA PHE A 72 23.19 4.16 -4.02
C PHE A 72 23.32 4.87 -5.37
N ASN A 73 24.38 5.64 -5.60
CA ASN A 73 24.63 6.41 -6.83
C ASN A 73 23.43 7.31 -7.20
N VAL A 74 22.85 8.01 -6.22
CA VAL A 74 21.69 8.89 -6.45
C VAL A 74 22.14 10.15 -7.18
N THR A 75 21.61 10.37 -8.38
CA THR A 75 21.94 11.56 -9.18
C THR A 75 21.03 12.74 -8.83
N GLN A 76 21.50 13.95 -9.13
CA GLN A 76 20.67 15.16 -9.03
C GLN A 76 19.37 15.05 -9.84
N VAL A 77 19.43 14.42 -11.02
CA VAL A 77 18.26 14.14 -11.86
C VAL A 77 17.26 13.22 -11.14
N SER A 78 17.75 12.19 -10.43
CA SER A 78 16.90 11.29 -9.63
C SER A 78 16.17 12.06 -8.53
N ILE A 79 16.86 12.96 -7.84
CA ILE A 79 16.28 13.79 -6.76
C ILE A 79 15.19 14.71 -7.32
N GLU A 80 15.45 15.36 -8.45
CA GLU A 80 14.48 16.26 -9.10
C GLU A 80 13.24 15.50 -9.56
N LYS A 81 13.42 14.32 -10.18
CA LYS A 81 12.30 13.46 -10.60
C LYS A 81 11.50 12.91 -9.43
N TYR A 82 12.16 12.58 -8.32
CA TYR A 82 11.49 12.17 -7.10
C TYR A 82 10.58 13.28 -6.56
N LYS A 83 11.10 14.51 -6.45
CA LYS A 83 10.34 15.68 -5.99
C LYS A 83 9.17 16.01 -6.92
N GLU A 84 9.39 15.97 -8.24
CA GLU A 84 8.35 16.18 -9.24
C GLU A 84 7.18 15.19 -9.06
N LYS A 85 7.48 13.90 -8.91
CA LYS A 85 6.46 12.85 -8.70
C LYS A 85 5.77 12.97 -7.35
N SER A 86 6.52 13.26 -6.29
CA SER A 86 5.95 13.45 -4.94
C SER A 86 4.97 14.62 -4.91
N ASN A 87 5.32 15.75 -5.54
CA ASN A 87 4.43 16.91 -5.65
C ASN A 87 3.17 16.61 -6.47
N CYS A 88 3.23 15.69 -7.43
CA CYS A 88 2.04 15.23 -8.14
C CYS A 88 1.03 14.59 -7.18
N PHE A 89 1.49 13.73 -6.27
CA PHE A 89 0.61 13.13 -5.25
C PHE A 89 0.06 14.17 -4.28
N VAL A 90 0.89 15.09 -3.78
CA VAL A 90 0.40 16.19 -2.91
C VAL A 90 -0.75 16.92 -3.59
N ASN A 91 -0.54 17.39 -4.83
CA ASN A 91 -1.56 18.13 -5.58
C ASN A 91 -2.81 17.29 -5.85
N GLN A 92 -2.65 16.01 -6.21
CA GLN A 92 -3.77 15.12 -6.48
C GLN A 92 -4.68 14.95 -5.26
N TYR A 93 -4.07 14.72 -4.09
CA TYR A 93 -4.80 14.45 -2.85
C TYR A 93 -5.34 15.74 -2.20
N ASP A 94 -4.66 16.88 -2.33
CA ASP A 94 -5.18 18.19 -1.89
C ASP A 94 -6.50 18.58 -2.59
N MET A 95 -6.75 18.05 -3.79
CA MET A 95 -8.00 18.24 -4.53
C MET A 95 -9.13 17.29 -4.10
N GLN A 96 -8.85 16.28 -3.28
CA GLN A 96 -9.85 15.32 -2.81
C GLN A 96 -10.55 15.83 -1.56
N LYS A 97 -11.80 15.42 -1.41
CA LYS A 97 -12.60 15.65 -0.20
C LYS A 97 -13.03 14.33 0.40
N GLU A 98 -12.90 14.23 1.70
CA GLU A 98 -13.48 13.12 2.45
C GLU A 98 -15.01 13.29 2.48
N SER A 99 -15.73 12.24 2.11
CA SER A 99 -17.17 12.24 1.87
C SER A 99 -18.06 12.51 3.10
N ILE A 100 -17.64 12.10 4.30
CA ILE A 100 -18.43 12.17 5.55
C ILE A 100 -18.27 13.55 6.22
N THR A 101 -17.04 14.05 6.26
CA THR A 101 -16.64 15.31 6.90
C THR A 101 -16.68 16.49 5.92
N ASN A 102 -16.61 16.22 4.61
CA ASN A 102 -16.51 17.20 3.52
C ASN A 102 -15.26 18.10 3.62
N ARG A 103 -14.24 17.66 4.37
CA ARG A 103 -12.95 18.32 4.53
C ARG A 103 -12.02 17.91 3.38
N ASN A 104 -11.14 18.82 2.96
CA ASN A 104 -10.09 18.48 2.03
C ASN A 104 -9.07 17.55 2.70
N ILE A 105 -8.56 16.57 1.96
CA ILE A 105 -7.40 15.78 2.38
C ILE A 105 -6.16 16.69 2.35
N ASN A 106 -5.27 16.52 3.31
CA ASN A 106 -3.97 17.19 3.31
C ASN A 106 -2.94 16.28 2.63
N GLY A 107 -2.72 16.50 1.33
CA GLY A 107 -1.85 15.67 0.50
C GLY A 107 -0.38 15.70 0.93
N SER A 108 0.05 16.75 1.65
CA SER A 108 1.39 16.80 2.25
C SER A 108 1.48 15.93 3.50
N LEU A 109 0.43 15.88 4.31
CA LEU A 109 0.36 15.03 5.51
C LEU A 109 0.32 13.55 5.13
N THR A 110 -0.45 13.18 4.10
CA THR A 110 -0.65 11.78 3.68
C THR A 110 0.38 11.32 2.63
N LEU A 111 1.41 12.13 2.32
CA LEU A 111 2.30 11.88 1.18
C LEU A 111 3.02 10.53 1.24
N ASN A 112 3.45 10.11 2.43
CA ASN A 112 4.19 8.85 2.59
C ASN A 112 3.32 7.65 2.24
N GLU A 113 2.11 7.58 2.79
CA GLU A 113 1.13 6.54 2.47
C GLU A 113 0.75 6.59 0.99
N ASN A 114 0.46 7.78 0.47
CA ASN A 114 0.11 7.94 -0.94
C ASN A 114 1.20 7.39 -1.88
N ILE A 115 2.48 7.58 -1.55
CA ILE A 115 3.59 7.00 -2.31
C ILE A 115 3.61 5.47 -2.14
N ALA A 116 3.49 4.99 -0.90
CA ALA A 116 3.54 3.58 -0.57
C ALA A 116 2.41 2.78 -1.22
N ASP A 117 1.17 3.24 -1.12
CA ASP A 117 -0.01 2.62 -1.71
C ASP A 117 0.03 2.63 -3.23
N ASN A 118 0.22 3.80 -3.85
CA ASN A 118 0.19 3.90 -5.32
C ASN A 118 1.36 3.15 -5.96
N GLY A 119 2.55 3.26 -5.39
CA GLY A 119 3.72 2.54 -5.86
C GLY A 119 3.63 1.03 -5.57
N GLY A 120 3.13 0.68 -4.39
CA GLY A 120 2.91 -0.69 -3.93
C GLY A 120 1.90 -1.44 -4.79
N HIS A 121 0.73 -0.84 -5.05
CA HIS A 121 -0.29 -1.39 -5.95
C HIS A 121 0.25 -1.62 -7.35
N LYS A 122 1.00 -0.65 -7.90
CA LYS A 122 1.63 -0.81 -9.22
C LYS A 122 2.64 -1.96 -9.24
N LEU A 123 3.46 -2.07 -8.19
CA LEU A 123 4.49 -3.10 -8.07
C LEU A 123 3.85 -4.50 -8.02
N VAL A 124 2.88 -4.70 -7.12
CA VAL A 124 2.24 -6.00 -6.94
C VAL A 124 1.31 -6.37 -8.09
N HIS A 125 0.63 -5.40 -8.72
CA HIS A 125 -0.14 -5.63 -9.95
C HIS A 125 0.77 -6.13 -11.08
N THR A 126 1.93 -5.49 -11.26
CA THR A 126 2.94 -5.92 -12.24
C THR A 126 3.41 -7.34 -11.95
N ALA A 127 3.65 -7.67 -10.67
CA ALA A 127 4.04 -9.01 -10.26
C ALA A 127 2.93 -10.06 -10.52
N ASN A 128 1.67 -9.71 -10.24
CA ASN A 128 0.51 -10.56 -10.52
C ASN A 128 0.37 -10.84 -12.02
N MET A 129 0.40 -9.80 -12.85
CA MET A 129 0.29 -9.95 -14.30
C MET A 129 1.45 -10.75 -14.90
N LYS A 130 2.67 -10.56 -14.37
CA LYS A 130 3.82 -11.38 -14.78
C LYS A 130 3.61 -12.86 -14.41
N TYR A 131 3.12 -13.15 -13.21
CA TYR A 131 2.81 -14.51 -12.79
C TYR A 131 1.76 -15.15 -13.73
N LEU A 132 0.62 -14.48 -13.92
CA LEU A 132 -0.47 -14.95 -14.79
C LEU A 132 -0.05 -15.21 -16.24
N ASN A 133 0.92 -14.44 -16.75
CA ASN A 133 1.47 -14.66 -18.09
C ASN A 133 2.43 -15.86 -18.17
N THR A 134 3.05 -16.25 -17.06
CA THR A 134 4.01 -17.37 -17.00
C THR A 134 3.39 -18.69 -16.59
N THR A 135 2.23 -18.65 -15.93
CA THR A 135 1.52 -19.84 -15.44
C THR A 135 0.22 -20.04 -16.19
N HIS A 136 -0.09 -21.28 -16.56
CA HIS A 136 -1.40 -21.65 -17.08
C HIS A 136 -2.31 -22.26 -16.01
N ASP A 137 -1.99 -22.01 -14.74
CA ASP A 137 -2.75 -22.48 -13.60
C ASP A 137 -4.11 -21.78 -13.60
N LYS A 138 -5.13 -22.51 -14.01
CA LYS A 138 -6.50 -22.04 -13.93
C LYS A 138 -7.00 -22.29 -12.52
N TYR A 139 -7.53 -21.25 -11.88
CA TYR A 139 -8.24 -21.43 -10.63
C TYR A 139 -9.50 -22.28 -10.85
N GLU A 140 -9.60 -23.42 -10.16
CA GLU A 140 -10.75 -24.35 -10.21
C GLU A 140 -11.53 -24.37 -8.88
N GLY A 141 -11.58 -23.24 -8.17
CA GLY A 141 -12.22 -23.15 -6.86
C GLY A 141 -13.65 -22.63 -6.89
N ILE A 142 -13.91 -21.56 -6.13
CA ILE A 142 -15.26 -21.05 -5.88
C ILE A 142 -15.82 -20.37 -7.13
N SER A 143 -16.97 -20.88 -7.62
CA SER A 143 -17.60 -20.44 -8.88
C SER A 143 -17.99 -18.96 -8.94
N ILE A 144 -18.12 -18.28 -7.79
CA ILE A 144 -18.41 -16.83 -7.78
C ILE A 144 -17.26 -16.02 -8.39
N PHE A 145 -16.02 -16.48 -8.25
CA PHE A 145 -14.84 -15.79 -8.77
C PHE A 145 -14.68 -15.96 -10.29
N GLU A 146 -15.27 -17.01 -10.87
CA GLU A 146 -15.25 -17.26 -12.33
C GLU A 146 -16.01 -16.19 -13.13
N LYS A 147 -16.79 -15.34 -12.46
CA LYS A 147 -17.51 -14.20 -13.07
C LYS A 147 -16.60 -13.00 -13.36
N PHE A 148 -15.39 -12.99 -12.80
CA PHE A 148 -14.44 -11.88 -12.91
C PHE A 148 -13.15 -12.37 -13.57
N THR A 149 -12.47 -11.48 -14.29
CA THR A 149 -11.10 -11.76 -14.72
C THR A 149 -10.15 -11.73 -13.53
N GLU A 150 -9.00 -12.39 -13.66
CA GLU A 150 -7.94 -12.35 -12.64
C GLU A 150 -7.51 -10.92 -12.29
N GLU A 151 -7.42 -10.03 -13.28
CA GLU A 151 -7.13 -8.61 -13.05
C GLU A 151 -8.26 -7.89 -12.30
N GLN A 152 -9.53 -8.20 -12.61
CA GLN A 152 -10.67 -7.65 -11.85
C GLN A 152 -10.65 -8.15 -10.40
N LEU A 153 -10.37 -9.44 -10.18
CA LEU A 153 -10.24 -10.01 -8.84
C LEU A 153 -9.14 -9.31 -8.05
N PHE A 154 -7.99 -9.02 -8.68
CA PHE A 154 -6.93 -8.25 -8.06
C PHE A 154 -7.44 -6.90 -7.51
N PHE A 155 -8.08 -6.08 -8.34
CA PHE A 155 -8.56 -4.76 -7.90
C PHE A 155 -9.76 -4.83 -6.93
N ILE A 156 -10.61 -5.85 -7.04
CA ILE A 156 -11.65 -6.14 -6.03
C ILE A 156 -11.02 -6.43 -4.67
N SER A 157 -9.93 -7.21 -4.65
CA SER A 157 -9.22 -7.55 -3.42
C SER A 157 -8.52 -6.34 -2.81
N VAL A 158 -7.89 -5.49 -3.63
CA VAL A 158 -7.35 -4.19 -3.20
C VAL A 158 -8.47 -3.36 -2.58
N GLY A 159 -9.61 -3.16 -3.25
CA GLY A 159 -10.71 -2.38 -2.67
C GLY A 159 -11.26 -2.96 -1.36
N ARG A 160 -11.22 -4.29 -1.20
CA ARG A 160 -11.62 -4.97 0.04
C ARG A 160 -10.65 -4.73 1.19
N SER A 161 -9.35 -4.46 0.94
CA SER A 161 -8.39 -4.20 2.01
C SER A 161 -8.60 -2.87 2.71
N PHE A 162 -9.22 -1.90 2.03
CA PHE A 162 -9.56 -0.58 2.56
C PHE A 162 -10.99 -0.49 3.09
N TYR A 163 -11.71 -1.62 3.18
CA TYR A 163 -13.08 -1.60 3.68
C TYR A 163 -13.11 -1.42 5.21
N GLU A 164 -13.39 -0.21 5.64
CA GLU A 164 -13.52 0.17 7.05
C GLU A 164 -14.79 1.01 7.31
N TYR A 165 -15.26 1.01 8.55
CA TYR A 165 -16.27 1.94 9.06
C TYR A 165 -15.71 2.72 10.25
N THR A 166 -15.79 4.04 10.18
CA THR A 166 -15.42 4.93 11.29
C THR A 166 -16.49 6.00 11.53
N SER A 167 -16.59 6.48 12.77
CA SER A 167 -17.50 7.57 13.10
C SER A 167 -16.96 8.91 12.56
N LYS A 168 -17.85 9.88 12.33
CA LYS A 168 -17.44 11.20 11.85
C LYS A 168 -16.40 11.86 12.78
N ASP A 169 -16.61 11.82 14.09
CA ASP A 169 -15.71 12.44 15.08
C ASP A 169 -14.32 11.78 15.08
N ASN A 170 -14.28 10.45 14.94
CA ASN A 170 -13.01 9.72 14.79
C ASN A 170 -12.33 10.06 13.46
N LEU A 171 -13.09 10.18 12.37
CA LEU A 171 -12.54 10.51 11.07
C LEU A 171 -11.94 11.92 11.04
N GLU A 172 -12.61 12.90 11.66
CA GLU A 172 -12.04 14.24 11.82
C GLU A 172 -10.73 14.21 12.61
N THR A 173 -10.67 13.40 13.68
CA THR A 173 -9.45 13.21 14.47
C THR A 173 -8.33 12.58 13.64
N ILE A 174 -8.64 11.53 12.87
CA ILE A 174 -7.71 10.86 11.95
C ILE A 174 -7.18 11.85 10.91
N MET A 175 -8.05 12.68 10.32
CA MET A 175 -7.65 13.67 9.32
C MET A 175 -6.71 14.74 9.87
N ASP A 176 -6.72 14.99 11.18
CA ASP A 176 -5.85 15.95 11.84
C ASP A 176 -4.56 15.33 12.39
N MET A 177 -4.59 14.06 12.76
CA MET A 177 -3.48 13.38 13.45
C MET A 177 -2.67 12.48 12.55
N ASP A 178 -3.30 11.84 11.56
CA ASP A 178 -2.81 10.57 11.05
C ASP A 178 -2.27 10.66 9.63
N MET A 179 -1.10 10.05 9.44
CA MET A 179 -0.55 9.70 8.14
C MET A 179 -1.28 8.48 7.58
N TYR A 180 -1.66 7.52 8.43
CA TYR A 180 -1.84 6.10 8.08
C TYR A 180 -3.24 5.68 7.56
N TYR A 181 -4.28 6.50 7.74
CA TYR A 181 -5.68 6.03 7.63
C TYR A 181 -6.50 6.67 6.48
N LEU A 182 -5.84 7.32 5.52
CA LEU A 182 -6.54 8.03 4.44
C LEU A 182 -6.30 7.49 3.03
N SER A 183 -5.80 6.25 2.91
CA SER A 183 -5.73 5.53 1.63
C SER A 183 -6.92 4.64 1.33
#